data_AF-A0A2W0CP03-F1
#
_entry.id   AF-A0A2W0CP03-F1
#
_cell.length_a   1.000
_cell.length_b   1.000
_cell.length_c   1.000
_cell.angle_alpha   90.00
_cell.angle_beta   90.00
_cell.angle_gamma   90.00
#
_symmetry.space_group_name_H-M   'P 1'
#
loop_
_entity.id
_entity.type
_entity.pdbx_description
1 polymer ?
#
loop_
_entity_poly.entity_id
_entity_poly.type
_entity_poly.pdbx_seq_one_letter_code
_entity_poly.pdbx_strand_id
1 'polypeptide(L)'
;MSVWKRIKGILAKPEPPRAEKTMLDLEPGDICEVSLVTYEVVGRVQHRARRAVVLTLQDGTTFRHLHVEERELTRYSLYTPIDGRLDAPDEVPTLLDLDGRAYHLEEEYGGMVTTAGRTPYGQAGEQLVWQYQSDDNMLLRVEWQDRRFTLYEGESILPADIKVIRSS
;
A
#
# COMPACT_ATOMS: atom_id res chain seq x y z
N MET A 1 21.00 1.55 -50.06
CA MET A 1 21.00 1.17 -48.62
C MET A 1 22.42 0.78 -48.22
N SER A 2 23.08 1.58 -47.37
CA SER A 2 24.52 1.43 -47.08
C SER A 2 24.80 0.30 -46.08
N VAL A 3 25.78 -0.54 -46.41
CA VAL A 3 26.31 -1.67 -45.59
C VAL A 3 26.71 -1.22 -44.17
N TRP A 4 27.11 0.05 -44.04
CA TRP A 4 27.46 0.69 -42.76
C TRP A 4 26.31 0.78 -41.75
N LYS A 5 25.06 0.91 -42.21
CA LYS A 5 23.87 0.89 -41.32
C LYS A 5 23.62 -0.51 -40.72
N ARG A 6 24.02 -1.58 -41.42
CA ARG A 6 23.88 -2.96 -40.94
C ARG A 6 24.89 -3.30 -39.86
N ILE A 7 26.13 -2.79 -39.96
CA ILE A 7 27.19 -3.08 -38.99
C ILE A 7 26.94 -2.35 -37.66
N LYS A 8 26.36 -1.14 -37.69
CA LYS A 8 26.08 -0.36 -36.47
C LYS A 8 25.01 -0.99 -35.56
N GLY A 9 24.13 -1.84 -36.11
CA GLY A 9 23.13 -2.58 -35.33
C GLY A 9 23.70 -3.80 -34.57
N ILE A 10 24.85 -4.33 -35.00
CA ILE A 10 25.49 -5.51 -34.39
C ILE A 10 26.29 -5.13 -33.13
N LEU A 11 26.73 -3.87 -33.03
CA LEU A 11 27.43 -3.30 -31.86
C LEU A 11 26.50 -2.58 -30.87
N ALA A 12 25.19 -2.57 -31.10
CA ALA A 12 24.26 -2.03 -30.13
C ALA A 12 24.24 -2.95 -28.91
N LYS A 13 24.79 -2.48 -27.78
CA LYS A 13 24.61 -3.18 -26.50
C LYS A 13 23.11 -3.36 -26.28
N PRO A 14 22.64 -4.57 -25.93
CA PRO A 14 21.26 -4.76 -25.53
C PRO A 14 20.93 -3.75 -24.43
N GLU A 15 19.77 -3.11 -24.55
CA GLU A 15 19.28 -2.19 -23.54
C GLU A 15 19.28 -2.92 -22.19
N PRO A 16 19.82 -2.31 -21.12
CA PRO A 16 19.89 -2.98 -19.83
C PRO A 16 18.49 -3.48 -19.45
N PRO A 17 18.36 -4.72 -18.93
CA PRO A 17 17.07 -5.22 -18.50
C PRO A 17 16.46 -4.21 -17.53
N ARG A 18 15.20 -3.83 -17.76
CA ARG A 18 14.49 -2.92 -16.86
C ARG A 18 14.49 -3.55 -15.47
N ALA A 19 14.88 -2.77 -14.46
CA ALA A 19 14.79 -3.22 -13.08
C ALA A 19 13.35 -3.64 -12.79
N GLU A 20 13.17 -4.82 -12.19
CA GLU A 20 11.84 -5.28 -11.79
C GLU A 20 11.29 -4.33 -10.73
N LYS A 21 10.08 -3.80 -10.95
CA LYS A 21 9.41 -2.95 -9.95
C LYS A 21 9.17 -3.78 -8.69
N THR A 22 9.39 -3.17 -7.54
CA THR A 22 8.94 -3.74 -6.26
C THR A 22 7.50 -3.32 -5.97
N MET A 23 6.88 -3.89 -4.93
CA MET A 23 5.56 -3.44 -4.48
C MET A 23 5.54 -1.96 -4.04
N LEU A 24 6.68 -1.42 -3.57
CA LEU A 24 6.81 0.00 -3.25
C LEU A 24 6.76 0.90 -4.49
N ASP A 25 7.00 0.36 -5.68
CA ASP A 25 7.10 1.11 -6.93
C ASP A 25 5.83 1.04 -7.78
N LEU A 26 4.83 0.26 -7.36
CA LEU A 26 3.60 0.07 -8.14
C LEU A 26 2.77 1.34 -8.22
N GLU A 27 2.29 1.63 -9.42
CA GLU A 27 1.45 2.78 -9.73
C GLU A 27 0.06 2.34 -10.19
N PRO A 28 -0.94 3.25 -10.18
CA PRO A 28 -2.24 2.96 -10.76
C PRO A 28 -2.13 2.43 -12.20
N GLY A 29 -2.78 1.29 -12.48
CA GLY A 29 -2.73 0.54 -13.75
C GLY A 29 -1.76 -0.65 -13.75
N ASP A 30 -0.89 -0.78 -12.74
CA ASP A 30 -0.07 -1.98 -12.55
C ASP A 30 -0.90 -3.15 -11.97
N ILE A 31 -0.42 -4.39 -12.16
CA ILE A 31 -1.09 -5.61 -11.70
C ILE A 31 -0.17 -6.37 -10.73
N CYS A 32 -0.71 -6.74 -9.58
CA CYS A 32 -0.02 -7.56 -8.59
C CYS A 32 -0.89 -8.72 -8.12
N GLU A 33 -0.25 -9.69 -7.48
CA GLU A 33 -0.87 -10.80 -6.78
C GLU A 33 -0.59 -10.65 -5.29
N VAL A 34 -1.62 -10.87 -4.47
CA VAL A 34 -1.49 -10.96 -3.02
C VAL A 34 -2.31 -12.17 -2.58
N SER A 35 -1.66 -13.14 -1.95
CA SER A 35 -2.29 -14.37 -1.45
C SER A 35 -3.08 -15.10 -2.55
N LEU A 36 -2.46 -15.27 -3.72
CA LEU A 36 -3.02 -15.92 -4.92
C LEU A 36 -4.22 -15.21 -5.57
N VAL A 37 -4.56 -14.00 -5.13
CA VAL A 37 -5.58 -13.16 -5.78
C VAL A 37 -4.89 -12.07 -6.59
N THR A 38 -5.29 -11.95 -7.86
CA THR A 38 -4.76 -10.92 -8.77
C THR A 38 -5.58 -9.65 -8.64
N TYR A 39 -4.90 -8.51 -8.47
CA TYR A 39 -5.50 -7.20 -8.33
C TYR A 39 -4.95 -6.22 -9.36
N GLU A 40 -5.79 -5.29 -9.80
CA GLU A 40 -5.35 -4.04 -10.41
C GLU A 40 -5.04 -3.03 -9.29
N VAL A 41 -3.88 -2.38 -9.36
CA VAL A 41 -3.59 -1.21 -8.53
C VAL A 41 -4.36 -0.03 -9.11
N VAL A 42 -5.28 0.54 -8.34
CA VAL A 42 -6.12 1.65 -8.79
C VAL A 42 -5.81 2.95 -8.06
N GLY A 43 -5.10 2.87 -6.94
CA GLY A 43 -4.71 4.02 -6.14
C GLY A 43 -3.44 3.76 -5.35
N ARG A 44 -2.77 4.85 -4.98
CA ARG A 44 -1.53 4.82 -4.21
C ARG A 44 -1.48 6.04 -3.29
N VAL A 45 -1.23 5.80 -2.00
CA VAL A 45 -0.84 6.82 -1.02
C VAL A 45 0.62 6.55 -0.63
N GLN A 46 1.49 7.54 -0.72
CA GLN A 46 2.91 7.37 -0.44
C GLN A 46 3.38 8.26 0.71
N HIS A 47 4.02 7.64 1.69
CA HIS A 47 4.64 8.30 2.83
C HIS A 47 6.17 8.26 2.69
N ARG A 48 6.73 9.25 1.97
CA ARG A 48 8.15 9.24 1.56
C ARG A 48 9.12 9.14 2.75
N ALA A 49 8.83 9.84 3.85
CA ALA A 49 9.68 9.84 5.04
C ALA A 49 9.82 8.46 5.71
N ARG A 50 8.85 7.56 5.52
CA ARG A 50 8.82 6.21 6.10
C ARG A 50 9.14 5.10 5.10
N ARG A 51 9.43 5.45 3.84
CA ARG A 51 9.50 4.49 2.72
C ARG A 51 8.31 3.53 2.73
N ALA A 52 7.10 4.09 2.85
CA ALA A 52 5.86 3.32 2.91
C ALA A 52 4.87 3.75 1.82
N VAL A 53 4.06 2.80 1.37
CA VAL A 53 2.91 3.03 0.47
C VAL A 53 1.69 2.26 0.95
N VAL A 54 0.51 2.82 0.72
CA VAL A 54 -0.76 2.10 0.77
C VAL A 54 -1.30 2.03 -0.66
N LEU A 55 -1.36 0.83 -1.21
CA LEU A 55 -1.93 0.57 -2.53
C LEU A 55 -3.41 0.24 -2.38
N THR A 56 -4.27 0.95 -3.10
CA THR A 56 -5.67 0.56 -3.27
C THR A 56 -5.74 -0.47 -4.39
N LEU A 57 -6.14 -1.67 -4.04
CA LEU A 57 -6.23 -2.85 -4.90
C LEU A 57 -7.68 -3.11 -5.25
N GLN A 58 -7.95 -3.41 -6.53
CA GLN A 58 -9.29 -3.75 -7.01
C GLN A 58 -9.31 -5.15 -7.66
N ASP A 59 -10.27 -5.96 -7.24
CA ASP A 59 -10.70 -7.18 -7.92
C ASP A 59 -12.22 -7.13 -8.12
N GLY A 60 -12.67 -6.92 -9.35
CA GLY A 60 -14.08 -6.69 -9.67
C GLY A 60 -14.65 -5.50 -8.90
N THR A 61 -15.60 -5.74 -8.00
CA THR A 61 -16.19 -4.70 -7.11
C THR A 61 -15.54 -4.64 -5.73
N THR A 62 -14.60 -5.53 -5.43
CA THR A 62 -13.95 -5.66 -4.13
C THR A 62 -12.72 -4.77 -4.07
N PHE A 63 -12.58 -4.04 -2.95
CA PHE A 63 -11.42 -3.24 -2.65
C PHE A 63 -10.64 -3.81 -1.48
N ARG A 64 -9.32 -3.78 -1.61
CA ARG A 64 -8.36 -4.09 -0.54
C ARG A 64 -7.29 -3.00 -0.49
N HIS A 65 -6.65 -2.86 0.65
CA HIS A 65 -5.59 -1.87 0.86
C HIS A 65 -4.34 -2.60 1.31
N LEU A 66 -3.31 -2.62 0.46
CA LEU A 66 -2.03 -3.23 0.81
C LEU A 66 -1.09 -2.15 1.33
N HIS A 67 -0.78 -2.21 2.63
CA HIS A 67 0.29 -1.42 3.21
C HIS A 67 1.61 -2.13 3.00
N VAL A 68 2.58 -1.40 2.44
CA VAL A 68 3.95 -1.85 2.22
C VAL A 68 4.87 -0.86 2.88
N GLU A 69 5.70 -1.31 3.82
CA GLU A 69 6.69 -0.47 4.49
C GLU A 69 8.05 -1.16 4.50
N GLU A 70 9.08 -0.43 4.11
CA GLU A 70 10.44 -0.93 4.10
C GLU A 70 11.29 -0.22 5.16
N ARG A 71 11.69 -1.01 6.16
CA ARG A 71 12.65 -0.61 7.20
C ARG A 71 13.90 -1.47 7.08
N GLU A 72 14.21 -2.30 8.07
CA GLU A 72 15.22 -3.36 7.97
C GLU A 72 14.74 -4.50 7.06
N LEU A 73 13.45 -4.82 7.14
CA LEU A 73 12.76 -5.76 6.27
C LEU A 73 11.54 -5.08 5.66
N THR A 74 11.15 -5.52 4.47
CA THR A 74 9.89 -5.10 3.85
C THR A 74 8.74 -5.87 4.47
N ARG A 75 7.77 -5.13 5.03
CA ARG A 75 6.58 -5.68 5.67
C ARG A 75 5.36 -5.40 4.80
N TYR A 76 4.43 -6.34 4.84
CA TYR A 76 3.19 -6.30 4.07
C TYR A 76 2.01 -6.57 4.97
N SER A 77 0.97 -5.77 4.84
CA SER A 77 -0.30 -5.97 5.53
C SER A 77 -1.44 -5.70 4.57
N LEU A 78 -2.38 -6.64 4.47
CA LEU A 78 -3.54 -6.52 3.59
C LEU A 78 -4.77 -6.20 4.43
N TYR A 79 -5.46 -5.14 4.06
CA TYR A 79 -6.56 -4.58 4.82
C TYR A 79 -7.86 -4.54 4.01
N THR A 80 -8.97 -4.68 4.72
CA THR A 80 -10.33 -4.46 4.25
C THR A 80 -10.90 -3.22 4.97
N PRO A 81 -11.48 -2.25 4.24
CA PRO A 81 -12.11 -1.11 4.89
C PRO A 81 -13.30 -1.57 5.72
N ILE A 82 -13.44 -1.02 6.92
CA ILE A 82 -14.57 -1.27 7.82
C ILE A 82 -15.27 0.04 8.14
N ASP A 83 -16.55 -0.06 8.47
CA ASP A 83 -17.31 1.09 8.96
C ASP A 83 -16.91 1.39 10.40
N GLY A 84 -16.60 2.65 10.66
CA GLY A 84 -16.27 3.13 11.99
C GLY A 84 -16.26 4.64 12.01
N ARG A 85 -16.43 5.21 13.20
CA ARG A 85 -16.44 6.65 13.37
C ARG A 85 -15.71 7.02 14.66
N LEU A 86 -14.79 7.97 14.51
CA LEU A 86 -14.17 8.73 15.58
C LEU A 86 -14.44 10.20 15.28
N ASP A 87 -14.57 11.03 16.31
CA ASP A 87 -14.96 12.42 16.12
C ASP A 87 -13.73 13.34 15.96
N ALA A 88 -12.63 13.07 16.67
CA ALA A 88 -11.39 13.84 16.55
C ALA A 88 -10.09 13.00 16.71
N PRO A 89 -8.95 13.43 16.13
CA PRO A 89 -7.67 12.73 16.26
C PRO A 89 -7.18 12.51 17.69
N ASP A 90 -7.47 13.43 18.60
CA ASP A 90 -7.10 13.37 20.02
C ASP A 90 -7.96 12.39 20.83
N GLU A 91 -9.03 11.86 20.24
CA GLU A 91 -9.90 10.86 20.85
C GLU A 91 -9.55 9.42 20.43
N VAL A 92 -8.56 9.24 19.56
CA VAL A 92 -8.14 7.92 19.10
C VAL A 92 -7.54 7.14 20.28
N PRO A 93 -8.20 6.08 20.78
CA PRO A 93 -7.81 5.45 22.05
C PRO A 93 -6.64 4.48 21.84
N THR A 94 -5.91 4.17 22.91
CA THR A 94 -4.81 3.18 22.86
C THR A 94 -5.30 1.72 22.88
N LEU A 95 -6.58 1.52 23.20
CA LEU A 95 -7.26 0.22 23.21
C LEU A 95 -8.59 0.35 22.47
N LEU A 96 -8.81 -0.51 21.48
CA LEU A 96 -10.06 -0.61 20.73
C LEU A 96 -10.66 -2.01 20.92
N ASP A 97 -11.98 -2.08 21.05
CA ASP A 97 -12.73 -3.34 21.01
C ASP A 97 -13.58 -3.34 19.74
N LEU A 98 -13.37 -4.33 18.89
CA LEU A 98 -14.13 -4.55 17.66
C LEU A 98 -14.64 -5.99 17.66
N ASP A 99 -15.96 -6.18 17.66
CA ASP A 99 -16.60 -7.49 17.65
C ASP A 99 -16.08 -8.45 18.73
N GLY A 100 -15.73 -7.92 19.92
CA GLY A 100 -15.21 -8.71 21.04
C GLY A 100 -13.72 -9.06 20.93
N ARG A 101 -13.01 -8.49 19.96
CA ARG A 101 -11.56 -8.57 19.84
C ARG A 101 -10.93 -7.26 20.33
N ALA A 102 -10.01 -7.39 21.28
CA ALA A 102 -9.20 -6.28 21.77
C ALA A 102 -8.01 -6.01 20.84
N TYR A 103 -7.81 -4.75 20.48
CA TYR A 103 -6.74 -4.22 19.65
C TYR A 103 -5.93 -3.20 20.44
N HIS A 104 -4.64 -3.45 20.60
CA HIS A 104 -3.71 -2.61 21.35
C HIS A 104 -2.89 -1.74 20.40
N LEU A 105 -2.76 -0.44 20.71
CA LEU A 105 -2.00 0.49 19.90
C LEU A 105 -0.50 0.14 19.92
N GLU A 106 0.05 -0.15 18.76
CA GLU A 106 1.47 -0.47 18.56
C GLU A 106 2.26 0.74 18.08
N GLU A 107 1.68 1.52 17.17
CA GLU A 107 2.37 2.66 16.56
C GLU A 107 1.40 3.78 16.18
N GLU A 108 1.79 5.01 16.48
CA GLU A 108 1.16 6.23 15.99
C GLU A 108 2.21 7.05 15.22
N TYR A 109 1.83 7.59 14.06
CA TYR A 109 2.68 8.52 13.34
C TYR A 109 1.89 9.45 12.42
N GLY A 110 2.54 10.55 12.02
CA GLY A 110 2.01 11.49 11.05
C GLY A 110 3.04 11.93 10.02
N GLY A 111 2.55 12.49 8.93
CA GLY A 111 3.40 13.14 7.95
C GLY A 111 2.69 13.48 6.64
N MET A 112 3.44 14.17 5.77
CA MET A 112 2.97 14.53 4.44
C MET A 112 2.97 13.32 3.51
N VAL A 113 1.84 13.06 2.88
CA VAL A 113 1.65 12.00 1.88
C VAL A 113 1.31 12.57 0.51
N THR A 114 1.72 11.84 -0.54
CA THR A 114 1.28 12.09 -1.91
C THR A 114 0.29 11.01 -2.34
N THR A 115 -0.68 11.38 -3.15
CA THR A 115 -1.74 10.47 -3.63
C THR A 115 -1.75 10.40 -5.15
N ALA A 116 -2.05 9.22 -5.70
CA ALA A 116 -2.26 9.00 -7.13
C ALA A 116 -3.41 8.01 -7.35
N GLY A 117 -4.19 8.20 -8.42
CA GLY A 117 -5.33 7.34 -8.74
C GLY A 117 -6.50 7.48 -7.76
N ARG A 118 -7.26 6.39 -7.60
CA ARG A 118 -8.42 6.30 -6.71
C ARG A 118 -8.00 5.73 -5.36
N THR A 119 -7.84 6.61 -4.39
CA THR A 119 -7.58 6.28 -2.99
C THR A 119 -8.74 6.77 -2.11
N PRO A 120 -8.81 6.38 -0.82
CA PRO A 120 -9.77 6.94 0.13
C PRO A 120 -9.67 8.47 0.29
N TYR A 121 -8.52 9.05 -0.06
CA TYR A 121 -8.23 10.48 0.06
C TYR A 121 -8.11 11.14 -1.31
N GLY A 122 -8.86 12.20 -1.56
CA GLY A 122 -8.87 12.85 -2.88
C GLY A 122 -7.59 13.62 -3.23
N GLN A 123 -6.73 13.96 -2.26
CA GLN A 123 -5.60 14.86 -2.45
C GLN A 123 -4.41 14.49 -1.55
N ALA A 124 -3.23 14.97 -1.92
CA ALA A 124 -2.04 14.97 -1.06
C ALA A 124 -2.26 15.86 0.17
N GLY A 125 -1.62 15.53 1.29
CA GLY A 125 -1.83 16.27 2.53
C GLY A 125 -1.13 15.65 3.73
N GLU A 126 -1.38 16.21 4.90
CA GLU A 126 -0.99 15.62 6.17
C GLU A 126 -1.93 14.45 6.50
N GLN A 127 -1.34 13.31 6.84
CA GLN A 127 -2.05 12.12 7.28
C GLN A 127 -1.55 11.74 8.68
N LEU A 128 -2.48 11.38 9.56
CA LEU A 128 -2.20 10.71 10.84
C LEU A 128 -2.62 9.24 10.72
N VAL A 129 -1.84 8.36 11.34
CA VAL A 129 -2.03 6.91 11.27
C VAL A 129 -1.82 6.31 12.64
N TRP A 130 -2.74 5.45 13.04
CA TRP A 130 -2.63 4.57 14.20
C TRP A 130 -2.72 3.12 13.75
N GLN A 131 -1.76 2.31 14.21
CA GLN A 131 -1.68 0.89 13.93
C GLN A 131 -1.83 0.12 15.23
N TYR A 132 -2.74 -0.84 15.22
CA TYR A 132 -3.06 -1.69 16.34
C TYR A 132 -2.87 -3.15 15.98
N GLN A 133 -2.63 -3.95 17.01
CA GLN A 133 -2.56 -5.40 16.89
C GLN A 133 -3.36 -6.05 18.03
N SER A 134 -4.03 -7.15 17.71
CA SER A 134 -4.68 -8.00 18.71
C SER A 134 -3.80 -9.16 19.15
N ASP A 135 -4.17 -9.82 20.24
CA ASP A 135 -3.48 -11.01 20.75
C ASP A 135 -3.45 -12.19 19.74
N ASP A 136 -4.41 -12.24 18.81
CA ASP A 136 -4.49 -13.24 17.73
C ASP A 136 -3.81 -12.79 16.43
N ASN A 137 -2.98 -11.74 16.48
CA ASN A 137 -2.22 -11.16 15.36
C ASN A 137 -3.05 -10.49 14.25
N MET A 138 -4.33 -10.22 14.50
CA MET A 138 -5.11 -9.39 13.59
C MET A 138 -4.67 -7.94 13.72
N LEU A 139 -4.77 -7.22 12.61
CA LEU A 139 -4.34 -5.83 12.50
C LEU A 139 -5.55 -4.92 12.37
N LEU A 140 -5.50 -3.80 13.04
CA LEU A 140 -6.43 -2.71 12.85
C LEU A 140 -5.64 -1.44 12.54
N ARG A 141 -6.08 -0.71 11.52
CA ARG A 141 -5.44 0.52 11.08
C ARG A 141 -6.49 1.62 11.05
N VAL A 142 -6.17 2.74 11.70
CA VAL A 142 -6.98 3.96 11.66
C VAL A 142 -6.15 5.02 10.97
N GLU A 143 -6.75 5.71 10.03
CA GLU A 143 -6.11 6.80 9.31
C GLU A 143 -7.00 8.03 9.37
N TRP A 144 -6.40 9.20 9.55
CA TRP A 144 -7.08 10.48 9.50
C TRP A 144 -6.40 11.41 8.50
N GLN A 145 -7.19 11.92 7.56
CA GLN A 145 -6.76 12.94 6.61
C GLN A 145 -7.99 13.73 6.13
N ASP A 146 -7.82 15.03 5.93
CA ASP A 146 -8.90 15.93 5.45
C ASP A 146 -10.21 15.79 6.25
N ARG A 147 -10.07 15.75 7.59
CA ARG A 147 -11.17 15.60 8.56
C ARG A 147 -12.02 14.33 8.38
N ARG A 148 -11.46 13.30 7.76
CA ARG A 148 -12.12 12.01 7.58
C ARG A 148 -11.27 10.91 8.20
N PHE A 149 -11.95 10.04 8.93
CA PHE A 149 -11.39 8.78 9.37
C PHE A 149 -11.65 7.70 8.33
N THR A 150 -10.64 6.88 8.09
CA THR A 150 -10.79 5.59 7.41
C THR A 150 -10.25 4.50 8.32
N LEU A 151 -11.05 3.46 8.53
CA LEU A 151 -10.69 2.34 9.38
C LEU A 151 -10.56 1.08 8.52
N TYR A 152 -9.62 0.22 8.90
CA TYR A 152 -9.42 -1.03 8.21
C TYR A 152 -9.03 -2.14 9.16
N GLU A 153 -9.60 -3.32 8.95
CA GLU A 153 -9.16 -4.56 9.60
C GLU A 153 -8.36 -5.40 8.59
N GLY A 154 -7.33 -6.09 9.05
CA GLY A 154 -6.45 -6.84 8.16
C GLY A 154 -5.51 -7.80 8.86
N GLU A 155 -4.56 -8.30 8.10
CA GLU A 155 -3.58 -9.30 8.54
C GLU A 155 -2.22 -9.05 7.89
N SER A 156 -1.16 -9.60 8.49
CA SER A 156 0.17 -9.58 7.89
C SER A 156 0.26 -10.58 6.73
N ILE A 157 0.88 -10.18 5.63
CA ILE A 157 1.10 -11.04 4.46
C ILE A 157 2.58 -11.43 4.38
N LEU A 158 2.83 -12.70 4.07
CA LEU A 158 4.19 -13.18 3.86
C LEU A 158 4.74 -12.64 2.54
N PRO A 159 6.04 -12.25 2.48
CA PRO A 159 6.65 -11.81 1.24
C PRO A 159 6.55 -12.83 0.10
N ALA A 160 6.50 -14.12 0.42
CA ALA A 160 6.36 -15.21 -0.55
C ALA A 160 4.96 -15.24 -1.23
N ASP A 161 3.95 -14.65 -0.60
CA ASP A 161 2.57 -14.63 -1.09
C ASP A 161 2.29 -13.39 -1.94
N ILE A 162 3.32 -12.64 -2.32
CA ILE A 162 3.20 -11.39 -3.05
C ILE A 162 4.03 -11.44 -4.32
N LYS A 163 3.43 -10.96 -5.42
CA LYS A 163 4.09 -10.96 -6.72
C LYS A 163 3.67 -9.77 -7.57
N VAL A 164 4.64 -9.13 -8.22
CA VAL A 164 4.35 -8.18 -9.30
C VAL A 164 4.14 -8.97 -10.58
N ILE A 165 2.98 -8.82 -11.23
CA ILE A 165 2.64 -9.55 -12.46
C ILE A 165 2.95 -8.69 -13.68
N ARG A 166 2.47 -7.44 -13.67
CA ARG A 166 2.64 -6.50 -14.79
C ARG A 166 2.92 -5.13 -14.23
N SER A 167 4.04 -4.56 -14.66
CA SER A 167 4.42 -3.18 -14.41
C SER A 167 4.52 -2.43 -15.74
N SER A 168 3.88 -1.26 -15.82
CA SER A 168 3.98 -0.30 -16.92
C SER A 168 5.31 0.45 -16.97
#